data_AF-A0A661R924-F1
#
_entry.id   AF-A0A661R924-F1
#
_cell.length_a   1.000
_cell.length_b   1.000
_cell.length_c   1.000
_cell.angle_alpha   90.00
_cell.angle_beta   90.00
_cell.angle_gamma   90.00
#
_symmetry.space_group_name_H-M   'P 1'
#
loop_
_entity.id
_entity.type
_entity.pdbx_description
1 polymer ?
#
loop_
_entity_poly.entity_id
_entity_poly.type
_entity_poly.pdbx_seq_one_letter_code
_entity_poly.pdbx_strand_id
1 'polypeptide(L)' 'MPKLKRLLVSAYFETAKGKRRCSRNRGHEICKGDKCLVIKENMIKHNYCMECAQLILQKAQEDLNVLALETEKGSQ' A
#
# COMPACT_ATOMS: atom_id res chain seq x y z
N MET A 1 19.72 -21.65 -0.01
CA MET A 1 19.61 -20.17 -0.01
C MET A 1 18.25 -19.78 0.55
N PRO A 2 18.17 -18.87 1.54
CA PRO A 2 16.89 -18.36 2.01
C PRO A 2 16.16 -17.61 0.88
N LYS A 3 14.84 -17.74 0.83
CA LYS A 3 14.02 -17.04 -0.18
C LYS A 3 14.08 -15.53 0.05
N LEU A 4 14.15 -14.77 -1.03
CA LEU A 4 14.04 -13.31 -0.97
C LEU A 4 12.72 -12.91 -0.29
N LYS A 5 12.82 -12.18 0.82
CA LYS A 5 11.65 -11.67 1.53
C LYS A 5 11.07 -10.51 0.73
N ARG A 6 9.76 -10.54 0.50
CA ARG A 6 9.03 -9.40 -0.07
C ARG A 6 8.71 -8.41 1.04
N LEU A 7 8.89 -7.13 0.77
CA LEU A 7 8.51 -6.08 1.72
C LEU A 7 6.99 -5.86 1.73
N LEU A 8 6.38 -5.79 0.55
CA LEU A 8 4.95 -5.51 0.35
C LEU A 8 4.13 -6.81 0.19
N VAL A 9 4.16 -7.69 1.20
CA VAL A 9 3.47 -9.00 1.11
C VAL A 9 1.95 -8.86 1.14
N SER A 10 1.44 -7.76 1.69
CA SER A 10 0.04 -7.62 2.07
C SER A 10 -0.71 -6.48 1.37
N ALA A 11 -0.06 -5.77 0.46
CA ALA A 11 -0.63 -4.66 -0.31
C ALA A 11 -0.90 -5.06 -1.77
N TYR A 12 -2.11 -4.84 -2.26
CA TYR A 12 -2.49 -5.17 -3.64
C TYR A 12 -3.67 -4.32 -4.12
N PHE A 13 -3.84 -4.17 -5.43
CA PHE A 13 -5.00 -3.51 -6.02
C PHE A 13 -6.10 -4.53 -6.34
N GLU A 14 -7.36 -4.15 -6.11
CA GLU A 14 -8.51 -4.90 -6.59
C GLU A 14 -9.60 -3.96 -7.08
N THR A 15 -10.60 -4.53 -7.75
CA THR A 15 -11.84 -3.82 -8.11
C THR A 15 -12.87 -4.05 -7.01
N ALA A 16 -13.46 -2.97 -6.50
CA ALA A 16 -14.43 -3.02 -5.43
C ALA A 16 -15.72 -3.70 -5.89
N LYS A 17 -16.11 -4.78 -5.19
CA LYS A 17 -17.33 -5.54 -5.49
C LYS A 17 -18.61 -4.88 -4.94
N GLY A 18 -18.46 -3.87 -4.08
CA GLY A 18 -19.54 -3.13 -3.45
C GLY A 18 -19.01 -1.82 -2.87
N LYS A 19 -19.90 -0.99 -2.33
CA LYS A 19 -19.52 0.30 -1.73
C LYS A 19 -18.65 0.10 -0.50
N ARG A 20 -17.55 0.84 -0.41
CA ARG A 20 -16.62 0.84 0.74
C ARG A 20 -16.27 2.27 1.12
N ARG A 21 -15.82 2.45 2.36
CA ARG A 21 -15.21 3.72 2.80
C ARG A 21 -13.71 3.63 2.68
N CYS A 22 -13.08 4.72 2.24
CA CYS A 22 -11.63 4.84 2.31
C CYS A 22 -11.18 4.86 3.77
N SER A 23 -10.18 4.04 4.11
CA SER A 23 -9.65 3.95 5.48
C SER A 23 -8.84 5.18 5.89
N ARG A 24 -8.34 5.97 4.94
CA ARG A 24 -7.58 7.21 5.21
C ARG A 24 -8.48 8.43 5.41
N ASN A 25 -9.51 8.59 4.60
CA ASN A 25 -10.44 9.73 4.68
C ASN A 25 -11.89 9.23 4.64
N ARG A 26 -12.64 9.46 5.73
CA ARG A 26 -14.04 9.01 5.85
C ARG A 26 -14.99 9.72 4.87
N GLY A 27 -14.60 10.87 4.33
CA GLY A 27 -15.34 11.57 3.28
C GLY A 27 -15.15 10.95 1.89
N HIS A 28 -14.15 10.09 1.70
CA HIS A 28 -13.90 9.44 0.41
C HIS A 28 -14.63 8.11 0.34
N GLU A 29 -15.39 7.92 -0.72
CA GLU A 29 -16.10 6.69 -1.00
C GLU A 29 -15.41 5.91 -2.12
N ILE A 30 -15.55 4.58 -2.08
CA ILE A 30 -15.11 3.67 -3.13
C ILE A 30 -16.38 2.96 -3.60
N CYS A 31 -16.79 3.25 -4.83
CA CYS A 31 -17.99 2.70 -5.42
C CYS A 31 -17.73 1.31 -6.02
N LYS A 32 -18.81 0.56 -6.27
CA LYS A 32 -18.71 -0.73 -6.97
C LYS A 32 -18.13 -0.49 -8.38
N GLY A 33 -17.12 -1.27 -8.74
CA GLY A 33 -16.40 -1.13 -10.02
C GLY A 33 -15.16 -0.25 -9.93
N ASP A 34 -14.96 0.50 -8.84
CA ASP A 34 -13.77 1.32 -8.66
C ASP A 34 -12.56 0.44 -8.35
N LYS A 35 -11.40 0.82 -8.87
CA LYS A 35 -10.12 0.25 -8.44
C LYS A 35 -9.75 0.85 -7.07
N CYS A 36 -9.28 0.02 -6.16
CA CYS A 36 -8.82 0.46 -4.85
C CYS A 36 -7.58 -0.31 -4.40
N LEU A 37 -6.73 0.35 -3.62
CA LEU A 37 -5.63 -0.29 -2.93
C LEU A 37 -6.15 -0.96 -1.66
N VAL A 38 -5.80 -2.23 -1.46
CA VAL A 38 -6.08 -2.98 -0.25
C VAL A 38 -4.76 -3.29 0.43
N ILE A 39 -4.68 -2.94 1.72
CA ILE A 39 -3.56 -3.32 2.58
C ILE A 39 -4.14 -4.23 3.67
N LYS A 40 -3.57 -5.44 3.78
CA LYS A 40 -3.89 -6.38 4.85
C LYS A 40 -2.90 -6.21 5.99
N GLU A 41 -3.42 -5.91 7.17
CA GLU A 41 -2.64 -5.89 8.40
C GLU A 41 -3.23 -6.94 9.34
N ASN A 42 -2.51 -8.05 9.52
CA ASN A 42 -3.02 -9.24 10.19
C ASN A 42 -4.34 -9.73 9.57
N MET A 43 -5.42 -9.70 10.35
CA MET A 43 -6.77 -10.09 9.92
C MET A 43 -7.61 -8.90 9.41
N ILE A 44 -7.09 -7.68 9.49
CA ILE A 44 -7.80 -6.45 9.14
C ILE A 44 -7.47 -6.06 7.70
N LYS A 45 -8.50 -5.67 6.94
CA LYS A 45 -8.36 -5.14 5.58
C LYS A 45 -8.64 -3.64 5.58
N HIS A 46 -7.67 -2.86 5.15
CA HIS A 46 -7.84 -1.43 4.88
C HIS A 46 -8.02 -1.22 3.38
N ASN A 47 -8.99 -0.39 3.01
CA ASN A 47 -9.31 -0.09 1.61
C ASN A 47 -9.05 1.39 1.37
N TYR A 48 -8.33 1.72 0.31
CA TYR A 48 -7.98 3.10 -0.03
C TYR A 48 -8.41 3.40 -1.46
N CYS A 49 -9.12 4.52 -1.66
CA CYS A 49 -9.41 5.01 -3.00
C CYS A 49 -8.10 5.36 -3.73
N MET A 50 -8.15 5.48 -5.05
CA MET A 50 -6.95 5.68 -5.87
C MET A 50 -6.15 6.93 -5.49
N GLU A 51 -6.84 8.02 -5.12
CA GLU A 51 -6.19 9.25 -4.65
C GLU A 51 -5.38 9.02 -3.38
N CYS A 52 -5.99 8.40 -2.36
CA CYS A 52 -5.29 8.07 -1.12
C CYS A 52 -4.20 7.02 -1.34
N ALA A 53 -4.42 6.07 -2.25
CA ALA A 53 -3.45 5.05 -2.61
C ALA A 53 -2.18 5.65 -3.21
N GLN A 54 -2.31 6.65 -4.10
CA GLN A 54 -1.16 7.34 -4.69
C GLN A 54 -0.27 7.96 -3.61
N LEU A 55 -0.86 8.68 -2.65
CA LEU A 55 -0.11 9.29 -1.54
C LEU A 55 0.60 8.25 -0.68
N ILE A 56 -0.02 7.09 -0.44
CA ILE A 56 0.59 6.00 0.34
C ILE A 56 1.79 5.43 -0.42
N LEU A 57 1.64 5.19 -1.73
CA LEU A 57 2.71 4.63 -2.54
C LEU A 57 3.89 5.59 -2.71
N GLN A 58 3.62 6.90 -2.84
CA GLN A 58 4.66 7.93 -2.85
C GLN A 58 5.48 7.90 -1.56
N LYS A 59 4.80 7.90 -0.40
CA LYS A 59 5.50 7.83 0.90
C LYS A 59 6.31 6.54 1.05
N ALA A 60 5.74 5.40 0.65
CA ALA A 60 6.44 4.12 0.68
C ALA A 60 7.68 4.11 -0.22
N GLN A 61 7.62 4.77 -1.38
CA GLN A 61 8.77 4.90 -2.28
C GLN A 61 9.87 5.75 -1.65
N GLU A 62 9.53 6.87 -1.01
CA GLU A 62 10.49 7.69 -0.27
C GLU A 62 11.18 6.88 0.84
N ASP A 63 10.40 6.16 1.64
CA ASP A 63 10.92 5.34 2.74
C ASP A 63 11.84 4.22 2.21
N LEU A 64 11.47 3.58 1.09
CA LEU A 64 12.30 2.60 0.40
C LEU A 64 13.62 3.19 -0.10
N ASN A 65 13.60 4.40 -0.64
CA ASN A 65 14.80 5.07 -1.12
C ASN A 65 15.77 5.34 0.04
N VAL A 66 15.27 5.77 1.20
CA VAL A 66 16.09 5.96 2.40
C VAL A 66 16.76 4.65 2.82
N LEU A 67 16.01 3.55 2.86
CA LEU A 67 16.56 2.24 3.20
C LEU A 67 17.61 1.75 2.18
N ALA A 68 17.39 2.02 0.88
CA ALA A 68 18.35 1.67 -0.16
C ALA A 68 19.68 2.41 0.03
N LEU A 69 19.65 3.71 0.36
CA LEU A 69 20.87 4.48 0.64
C LEU A 69 21.69 3.91 1.81
N GLU A 70 21.02 3.38 2.84
CA GLU A 70 21.73 2.73 3.97
C GLU A 70 22.45 1.45 3.54
N THR A 71 21.90 0.71 2.57
CA THR A 71 22.61 -0.48 2.03
C THR A 71 23.87 -0.11 1.26
N GLU A 72 23.91 1.07 0.63
CA GLU A 72 25.09 1.58 -0.07
C GLU A 72 26.18 2.04 0.91
N LYS A 73 25.79 2.69 2.02
CA LYS A 73 26.73 3.15 3.07
C LYS A 73 27.36 2.00 3.86
N GLY A 74 26.63 0.90 4.09
CA GLY A 74 27.14 -0.27 4.80
C GLY A 74 28.11 -1.14 3.99
N SER A 75 28.40 -0.76 2.74
CA SER A 75 29.33 -1.47 1.84
C SER A 75 30.72 -0.81 1.76
N GLN A 76 30.99 0.21 2.58
CA GLN A 76 32.29 0.87 2.77
C GLN A 76 32.91 0.46 4.11
#